data_AF-A0A4D4LMX4-F1
#
_entry.id   AF-A0A4D4LMX4-F1
#
_cell.length_a   1.000
_cell.length_b   1.000
_cell.length_c   1.000
_cell.angle_alpha   90.00
_cell.angle_beta   90.00
_cell.angle_gamma   90.00
#
_symmetry.space_group_name_H-M   'P 1'
#
loop_
_entity.id
_entity.type
_entity.pdbx_description
1 polymer ?
#
loop_
_entity_poly.entity_id
_entity_poly.type
_entity_poly.pdbx_seq_one_letter_code
_entity_poly.pdbx_strand_id
1 'polypeptide(L)'
;MLVIRAGVRTVGDTPRTDRANNADVEREFQVFYAAHYAQLVAQGTMLSDSLQEAEDAAQEACMAAMAKWDTIRSPYHWTKKAMSRKLVRDRQMRRARWYRRLLPQSPPTWRSRCRPAPRSMSGCAPSTSWPRCGNCRRASARS
;
A
#
# COMPACT_ATOMS: atom_id res chain seq x y z
N MET A 1 20.19 14.69 -34.44
CA MET A 1 20.20 15.68 -33.35
C MET A 1 18.86 16.41 -33.41
N LEU A 2 18.04 16.31 -32.34
CA LEU A 2 16.84 17.10 -31.95
C LEU A 2 15.93 17.72 -33.06
N VAL A 3 14.58 17.69 -33.00
CA VAL A 3 13.68 18.11 -31.92
C VAL A 3 12.27 17.52 -32.17
N ILE A 4 11.62 17.09 -31.09
CA ILE A 4 10.20 16.75 -31.00
C ILE A 4 9.36 18.02 -30.74
N ARG A 5 8.14 18.07 -31.32
CA ARG A 5 6.91 18.82 -30.95
C ARG A 5 6.55 20.13 -31.69
N ALA A 6 5.55 20.01 -32.56
CA ALA A 6 4.28 20.75 -32.51
C ALA A 6 3.20 19.74 -32.97
N GLY A 7 2.23 19.33 -32.17
CA GLY A 7 1.26 20.23 -31.58
C GLY A 7 0.09 20.50 -32.54
N VAL A 8 -0.45 19.47 -33.22
CA VAL A 8 -1.76 19.56 -33.87
C VAL A 8 -2.74 18.76 -33.04
N ARG A 9 -3.52 19.45 -32.22
CA ARG A 9 -4.80 18.95 -31.73
C ARG A 9 -5.79 19.05 -32.89
N THR A 10 -6.03 17.96 -33.60
CA THR A 10 -7.22 17.84 -34.44
C THR A 10 -8.42 17.59 -33.54
N VAL A 11 -9.13 18.67 -33.22
CA VAL A 11 -10.53 18.63 -32.79
C VAL A 11 -11.35 18.63 -34.08
N GLY A 12 -12.07 17.54 -34.37
CA GLY A 12 -12.98 17.44 -35.50
C GLY A 12 -13.20 16.01 -36.00
N ASP A 13 -14.31 15.41 -35.56
CA ASP A 13 -14.97 14.18 -36.04
C ASP A 13 -14.21 12.83 -36.02
N THR A 14 -14.52 12.01 -35.00
CA THR A 14 -15.32 10.78 -35.21
C THR A 14 -15.68 10.11 -33.87
N PRO A 15 -16.88 10.34 -33.29
CA PRO A 15 -17.36 9.53 -32.16
C PRO A 15 -17.58 8.05 -32.52
N ARG A 16 -17.50 7.68 -33.81
CA ARG A 16 -17.70 6.31 -34.29
C ARG A 16 -16.43 5.45 -34.15
N THR A 17 -15.25 6.00 -34.35
CA THR A 17 -13.97 5.26 -34.30
C THR A 17 -13.57 4.95 -32.87
N ASP A 18 -13.65 5.93 -31.95
CA ASP A 18 -13.38 5.70 -30.52
C ASP A 18 -14.38 4.71 -29.91
N ARG A 19 -15.65 4.75 -30.32
CA ARG A 19 -16.66 3.78 -29.87
C ARG A 19 -16.43 2.38 -30.43
N ALA A 20 -16.03 2.27 -31.69
CA ALA A 20 -15.69 0.98 -32.29
C ALA A 20 -14.48 0.36 -31.58
N ASN A 21 -13.41 1.14 -31.37
CA ASN A 21 -12.23 0.70 -30.63
C ASN A 21 -12.60 0.27 -29.20
N ASN A 22 -13.43 1.04 -28.49
CA ASN A 22 -13.90 0.67 -27.15
C ASN A 22 -14.76 -0.59 -27.15
N ALA A 23 -15.59 -0.80 -28.17
CA ALA A 23 -16.41 -2.00 -28.30
C ALA A 23 -15.56 -3.25 -28.59
N ASP A 24 -14.49 -3.11 -29.37
CA ASP A 24 -13.54 -4.18 -29.64
C ASP A 24 -12.75 -4.54 -28.38
N VAL A 25 -12.26 -3.54 -27.63
CA VAL A 25 -11.61 -3.70 -26.33
C VAL A 25 -12.53 -4.41 -25.32
N GLU A 26 -13.79 -3.97 -25.23
CA GLU A 26 -14.80 -4.61 -24.39
C GLU A 26 -14.98 -6.08 -24.79
N ARG A 27 -15.10 -6.37 -26.08
CA ARG A 27 -15.31 -7.73 -26.58
C ARG A 27 -14.12 -8.63 -26.27
N GLU A 28 -12.91 -8.16 -26.48
CA GLU A 28 -11.69 -8.88 -26.12
C GLU A 28 -11.62 -9.16 -24.61
N PHE A 29 -11.97 -8.16 -23.80
CA PHE A 29 -12.03 -8.31 -22.35
C PHE A 29 -13.09 -9.34 -21.93
N GLN A 30 -14.27 -9.34 -22.53
CA GLN A 30 -15.33 -10.31 -22.24
C GLN A 30 -14.90 -11.74 -22.56
N VAL A 31 -14.22 -11.96 -23.69
CA VAL A 31 -13.63 -13.27 -24.04
C VAL A 31 -12.59 -13.69 -23.01
N PHE A 32 -11.71 -12.78 -22.61
CA PHE A 32 -10.73 -13.03 -21.56
C PHE A 32 -11.39 -13.36 -20.21
N TYR A 33 -12.41 -12.61 -19.82
CA TYR A 33 -13.13 -12.77 -18.56
C TYR A 33 -13.79 -14.16 -18.51
N ALA A 34 -14.55 -14.52 -19.54
CA ALA A 34 -15.20 -15.82 -19.63
C ALA A 34 -14.20 -16.99 -19.59
N ALA A 35 -13.03 -16.84 -20.21
CA ALA A 35 -12.02 -17.90 -20.26
C ALA A 35 -11.21 -18.05 -18.97
N HIS A 36 -10.87 -16.95 -18.28
CA HIS A 36 -9.86 -16.97 -17.22
C HIS A 36 -10.40 -16.68 -15.81
N TYR A 37 -11.61 -16.14 -15.67
CA TYR A 37 -12.14 -15.74 -14.36
C TYR A 37 -12.21 -16.91 -13.37
N ALA A 38 -12.77 -18.05 -13.79
CA ALA A 38 -12.86 -19.25 -12.94
C ALA A 38 -11.48 -19.75 -12.48
N GLN A 39 -10.50 -19.73 -13.39
CA GLN A 39 -9.13 -20.13 -13.07
C GLN A 39 -8.46 -19.15 -12.08
N LEU A 40 -8.71 -17.84 -12.22
CA LEU A 40 -8.21 -16.83 -11.29
C LEU A 40 -8.82 -17.00 -9.90
N VAL A 41 -10.14 -17.22 -9.80
CA VAL A 41 -10.83 -17.46 -8.53
C VAL A 41 -10.31 -18.74 -7.86
N ALA A 42 -10.12 -19.83 -8.62
CA ALA A 42 -9.56 -21.07 -8.07
C ALA A 42 -8.15 -20.85 -7.51
N GLN A 43 -7.29 -20.14 -8.25
CA GLN A 43 -5.94 -19.80 -7.78
C GLN A 43 -5.96 -18.83 -6.58
N GLY A 44 -6.88 -17.86 -6.58
CA GLY A 44 -7.09 -16.95 -5.46
C GLY A 44 -7.51 -17.71 -4.21
N THR A 45 -8.41 -18.67 -4.35
CA THR A 45 -8.92 -19.51 -3.24
C THR A 45 -7.79 -20.32 -2.62
N MET A 46 -6.88 -20.87 -3.43
CA MET A 46 -5.67 -21.55 -2.93
C MET A 46 -4.73 -20.62 -2.15
N LEU A 47 -4.77 -19.30 -2.39
CA LEU A 47 -3.92 -18.31 -1.73
C LEU A 47 -4.57 -17.71 -0.46
N SER A 48 -5.89 -17.53 -0.47
CA SER A 48 -6.66 -16.90 0.60
C SER A 48 -7.28 -17.88 1.59
N ASP A 49 -7.45 -19.16 1.18
CA ASP A 49 -8.28 -20.16 1.87
C ASP A 49 -9.75 -19.70 2.05
N SER A 50 -10.21 -18.78 1.20
CA SER A 50 -11.56 -18.22 1.22
C SER A 50 -12.02 -17.87 -0.19
N LEU A 51 -13.11 -18.51 -0.62
CA LEU A 51 -13.70 -18.29 -1.94
C LEU A 51 -14.14 -16.83 -2.11
N GLN A 52 -14.82 -16.27 -1.12
CA GLN A 52 -15.34 -14.91 -1.19
C GLN A 52 -14.21 -13.88 -1.34
N GLU A 53 -13.12 -14.02 -0.58
CA GLU A 53 -11.98 -13.13 -0.72
C GLU A 53 -11.28 -13.27 -2.08
N ALA A 54 -11.29 -14.48 -2.63
CA ALA A 54 -10.72 -14.75 -3.96
C ALA A 54 -11.56 -14.12 -5.07
N GLU A 55 -12.89 -14.24 -5.02
CA GLU A 55 -13.82 -13.62 -5.96
C GLU A 55 -13.69 -12.09 -5.93
N ASP A 56 -13.74 -11.49 -4.73
CA ASP A 56 -13.57 -10.04 -4.56
C ASP A 56 -12.21 -9.56 -5.11
N ALA A 57 -11.14 -10.34 -4.92
CA ALA A 57 -9.82 -9.99 -5.42
C ALA A 57 -9.69 -10.17 -6.93
N ALA A 58 -10.29 -11.21 -7.50
CA ALA A 58 -10.30 -11.47 -8.93
C ALA A 58 -11.12 -10.41 -9.67
N GLN A 59 -12.30 -10.05 -9.15
CA GLN A 59 -13.15 -9.01 -9.74
C GLN A 59 -12.46 -7.64 -9.73
N GLU A 60 -11.87 -7.23 -8.61
CA GLU A 60 -11.13 -5.96 -8.56
C GLU A 60 -9.93 -5.95 -9.51
N ALA A 61 -9.22 -7.08 -9.63
CA ALA A 61 -8.13 -7.21 -10.59
C ALA A 61 -8.62 -7.11 -12.05
N CYS A 62 -9.75 -7.74 -12.38
CA CYS A 62 -10.37 -7.65 -13.69
C CYS A 62 -10.84 -6.22 -14.01
N MET A 63 -11.47 -5.51 -13.07
CA MET A 63 -11.85 -4.10 -13.24
C MET A 63 -10.61 -3.21 -13.48
N ALA A 64 -9.54 -3.46 -12.72
CA ALA A 64 -8.29 -2.73 -12.89
C ALA A 64 -7.58 -3.05 -14.23
N ALA A 65 -7.76 -4.28 -14.74
CA ALA A 65 -7.24 -4.69 -16.05
C ALA A 65 -8.02 -4.00 -17.17
N MET A 66 -9.35 -3.99 -17.09
CA MET A 66 -10.24 -3.31 -18.04
C MET A 66 -9.89 -1.82 -18.18
N ALA A 67 -9.65 -1.12 -17.06
CA ALA A 67 -9.26 0.28 -17.06
C ALA A 67 -7.90 0.57 -17.72
N LYS A 68 -7.07 -0.45 -17.96
CA LYS A 68 -5.70 -0.33 -18.49
C LYS A 68 -5.44 -1.26 -19.67
N TRP A 69 -6.51 -1.77 -20.30
CA TRP A 69 -6.43 -2.88 -21.23
C TRP A 69 -5.42 -2.65 -22.35
N ASP A 70 -5.47 -1.48 -22.99
CA ASP A 70 -4.58 -1.07 -24.10
C ASP A 70 -3.09 -1.03 -23.72
N THR A 71 -2.78 -0.93 -22.43
CA THR A 71 -1.40 -0.85 -21.94
C THR A 71 -0.84 -2.19 -21.50
N ILE A 72 -1.69 -3.21 -21.35
CA ILE A 72 -1.30 -4.50 -20.79
C ILE A 72 -0.87 -5.45 -21.92
N ARG A 73 0.44 -5.73 -21.99
CA ARG A 73 0.99 -6.69 -22.95
C ARG A 73 0.57 -8.15 -22.69
N SER A 74 0.27 -8.51 -21.44
CA SER A 74 -0.14 -9.86 -21.06
C SER A 74 -1.26 -9.82 -20.02
N PRO A 75 -2.53 -9.85 -20.48
CA PRO A 75 -3.70 -9.66 -19.62
C PRO A 75 -3.79 -10.64 -18.45
N TYR A 76 -3.59 -11.93 -18.73
CA TYR A 76 -3.68 -12.98 -17.71
C TYR A 76 -2.64 -12.81 -16.60
N HIS A 77 -1.36 -12.68 -16.96
CA HIS A 77 -0.28 -12.57 -15.97
C HIS A 77 -0.37 -11.27 -15.17
N TRP A 78 -0.79 -10.18 -15.81
CA TRP A 78 -1.02 -8.91 -15.13
C TRP A 78 -2.16 -9.02 -14.12
N THR A 79 -3.30 -9.56 -14.53
CA THR A 79 -4.50 -9.71 -13.69
C THR A 79 -4.24 -10.65 -12.51
N LYS A 80 -3.63 -11.81 -12.76
CA LYS A 80 -3.18 -12.73 -11.71
C LYS A 80 -2.28 -12.05 -10.68
N LYS A 81 -1.32 -11.25 -11.15
CA LYS A 81 -0.40 -10.50 -10.28
C LYS A 81 -1.13 -9.43 -9.46
N ALA A 82 -2.08 -8.72 -10.06
CA ALA A 82 -2.90 -7.73 -9.38
C ALA A 82 -3.73 -8.39 -8.25
N MET A 83 -4.43 -9.48 -8.56
CA MET A 83 -5.18 -10.30 -7.60
C MET A 83 -4.29 -10.77 -6.44
N SER A 84 -3.15 -11.41 -6.72
CA SER A 84 -2.25 -11.89 -5.67
C SER A 84 -1.72 -10.77 -4.78
N ARG A 85 -1.42 -9.60 -5.34
CA ARG A 85 -0.97 -8.42 -4.56
C ARG A 85 -2.05 -7.94 -3.60
N LYS A 86 -3.31 -7.90 -4.04
CA LYS A 86 -4.45 -7.54 -3.19
C LYS A 86 -4.59 -8.52 -2.02
N LEU A 87 -4.64 -9.83 -2.31
CA LEU A 87 -4.75 -10.86 -1.27
C LEU A 87 -3.61 -10.78 -0.24
N VAL A 88 -2.36 -10.60 -0.70
CA VAL A 88 -1.20 -10.44 0.19
C VAL A 88 -1.34 -9.19 1.05
N ARG A 89 -1.74 -8.05 0.46
CA ARG A 89 -1.95 -6.79 1.19
C ARG A 89 -3.03 -6.93 2.24
N ASP A 90 -4.16 -7.55 1.92
CA ASP A 90 -5.28 -7.72 2.85
C ASP A 90 -4.90 -8.64 4.02
N ARG A 91 -4.17 -9.73 3.73
CA ARG A 91 -3.60 -10.60 4.77
C ARG A 91 -2.63 -9.86 5.67
N GLN A 92 -1.72 -9.05 5.12
CA GLN A 92 -0.80 -8.23 5.90
C GLN A 92 -1.53 -7.21 6.78
N MET A 93 -2.56 -6.55 6.23
CA MET A 93 -3.38 -5.58 6.96
C MET A 93 -4.17 -6.24 8.09
N ARG A 94 -4.77 -7.41 7.87
CA ARG A 94 -5.42 -8.21 8.93
C ARG A 94 -4.43 -8.57 10.04
N ARG A 95 -3.25 -9.05 9.67
CA ARG A 95 -2.19 -9.42 10.61
C ARG A 95 -1.68 -8.21 11.42
N ALA A 96 -1.48 -7.07 10.76
CA ALA A 96 -1.09 -5.82 11.43
C ALA A 96 -2.17 -5.32 12.41
N ARG A 97 -3.45 -5.39 12.02
CA ARG A 97 -4.58 -5.07 12.92
C ARG A 97 -4.61 -6.00 14.13
N TRP A 98 -4.36 -7.30 13.93
CA TRP A 98 -4.30 -8.28 15.01
C TRP A 98 -3.15 -7.99 15.97
N TYR A 99 -1.93 -7.78 15.47
CA TYR A 99 -0.79 -7.40 16.32
C TYR A 99 -1.02 -6.10 17.07
N ARG A 100 -1.64 -5.08 16.45
CA ARG A 100 -1.96 -3.82 17.12
C ARG A 100 -2.94 -4.00 18.30
N ARG A 101 -3.82 -5.00 18.25
CA ARG A 101 -4.71 -5.33 19.38
C ARG A 101 -3.98 -6.04 20.52
N LEU A 102 -2.98 -6.84 20.19
CA LEU A 102 -2.21 -7.62 21.18
C LEU A 102 -1.08 -6.83 21.84
N LEU A 103 -0.48 -5.89 21.11
CA LEU A 103 0.57 -5.06 21.66
C LEU A 103 -0.03 -4.10 22.69
N PRO A 104 0.55 -4.00 23.91
CA PRO A 104 0.15 -2.99 24.87
C PRO A 104 0.29 -1.60 24.22
N GLN A 105 -0.82 -0.88 24.11
CA GLN A 105 -0.82 0.46 23.51
C GLN A 105 -0.39 1.48 24.57
N SER A 106 0.84 1.33 25.04
CA SER A 106 1.51 2.26 25.94
C SER A 106 2.88 2.57 25.32
N PRO A 107 3.19 3.83 24.98
CA PRO A 107 4.57 4.17 24.68
C PRO A 107 5.42 3.87 25.93
N PRO A 108 6.68 3.41 25.83
CA PRO A 108 7.59 3.49 26.96
C PRO A 108 7.74 4.98 27.28
N THR A 109 7.03 5.46 28.30
CA THR A 109 7.10 6.85 28.74
C THR A 109 8.40 7.06 29.51
N TRP A 110 9.56 6.89 28.86
CA TRP A 110 10.82 7.41 29.39
C TRP A 110 10.78 8.94 29.51
N ARG A 111 9.89 9.61 28.76
CA ARG A 111 9.61 11.06 28.85
C ARG A 111 8.96 11.51 30.15
N SER A 112 8.26 10.64 30.89
CA SER A 112 7.54 11.06 32.11
C SER A 112 8.43 11.16 33.35
N ARG A 113 9.69 10.69 33.28
CA ARG A 113 10.62 10.69 34.41
C ARG A 113 11.54 11.91 34.43
N CYS A 114 11.55 12.71 33.36
CA CYS A 114 12.23 14.00 33.31
C CYS A 114 11.21 15.13 33.45
N ARG A 115 10.71 15.35 34.67
CA ARG A 115 10.12 16.64 35.02
C ARG A 115 11.28 17.64 34.98
N PRO A 116 11.29 18.70 34.14
CA PRO A 116 12.28 19.74 34.31
C PRO A 116 12.10 20.29 35.73
N ALA A 117 13.17 20.25 36.53
CA ALA A 117 13.16 20.89 37.85
C ALA A 117 12.70 22.34 37.68
N PRO A 118 11.81 22.87 38.53
CA PRO A 118 11.46 24.28 38.47
C PRO A 118 12.75 25.10 38.59
N ARG A 119 12.97 26.02 37.64
CA ARG A 119 14.02 27.06 37.72
C ARG A 119 13.65 28.05 38.82
N SER A 120 13.68 27.64 40.07
CA SER A 120 13.70 28.52 41.23
C SER A 120 14.00 27.71 42.48
N MET A 121 15.28 27.55 42.80
CA MET A 121 15.77 27.47 44.18
C MET A 121 17.29 27.54 44.13
N SER A 122 17.80 28.77 44.06
CA SER A 122 19.10 29.12 44.61
C SER A 122 19.07 28.85 46.10
N GLY A 123 19.43 27.62 46.47
CA GLY A 123 19.50 27.13 47.84
C GLY A 123 20.25 25.81 47.85
N CYS A 124 21.58 25.89 47.86
CA CYS A 124 22.44 24.72 48.03
C CYS A 124 22.16 24.03 49.37
N ALA A 125 21.90 22.73 49.34
CA ALA A 125 22.14 21.83 50.47
C ALA A 125 22.66 20.48 49.92
N PRO A 126 23.77 19.94 50.45
CA PRO A 126 24.32 18.69 49.95
C PRO A 126 23.65 17.53 50.67
N SER A 127 22.82 16.74 49.96
CA SER A 127 22.44 15.41 50.45
C SER A 127 22.74 14.37 49.37
N THR A 128 23.82 13.65 49.62
CA THR A 128 24.24 12.40 49.03
C THR A 128 23.14 11.34 49.12
N SER A 129 22.22 11.31 48.14
CA SER A 129 21.45 10.10 47.80
C SER A 129 20.63 10.31 46.54
N TRP A 130 21.28 10.20 45.38
CA TRP A 130 20.57 9.93 44.12
C TRP A 130 21.24 8.74 43.42
N PRO A 131 20.48 7.73 42.97
CA PRO A 131 21.03 6.62 42.22
C PRO A 131 21.56 7.15 40.87
N ARG A 132 22.83 6.82 40.57
CA ARG A 132 23.52 7.17 39.32
C ARG A 132 22.68 6.77 38.10
N CYS A 133 22.11 7.75 37.39
CA CYS A 133 21.63 7.56 36.02
C CYS A 133 22.85 7.36 35.09
N GLY A 134 23.07 6.13 34.66
CA GLY A 134 24.25 5.69 33.89
C GLY A 134 24.35 6.16 32.43
N ASN A 135 23.71 7.25 32.00
CA ASN A 135 23.67 7.61 30.57
C ASN A 135 23.95 9.07 30.19
N CYS A 136 24.51 9.89 31.07
CA CYS A 136 24.93 11.26 30.71
C CYS A 136 26.30 11.35 30.01
N ARG A 137 26.99 10.24 29.74
CA ARG A 137 28.39 10.24 29.26
C ARG A 137 28.58 10.25 27.74
N ARG A 138 27.55 10.53 26.94
CA ARG A 138 27.64 10.43 25.47
C ARG A 138 27.10 11.67 24.73
N ALA A 139 27.30 12.86 25.28
CA ALA A 139 26.91 14.13 24.64
C ALA A 139 28.01 15.20 24.65
N SER A 140 29.29 14.82 24.66
CA SER A 140 30.40 15.79 24.65
C SER A 140 31.58 15.36 23.77
N ALA A 141 31.33 14.69 22.65
CA ALA A 141 32.37 14.37 21.66
C ALA A 141 31.89 14.72 20.26
N ARG A 142 31.89 16.02 19.95
CA ARG A 142 32.02 16.64 18.63
C ARG A 142 32.39 18.11 18.86
N SER A 143 33.69 18.35 18.97
CA SER A 143 34.36 19.61 18.60
C SER A 143 35.48 19.21 17.65
#